data_AF-A0A536ZXJ2-F1
#
_entry.id   AF-A0A536ZXJ2-F1
#
_cell.length_a   1.000
_cell.length_b   1.000
_cell.length_c   1.000
_cell.angle_alpha   90.00
_cell.angle_beta   90.00
_cell.angle_gamma   90.00
#
_symmetry.space_group_name_H-M   'P 1'
#
loop_
_entity.id
_entity.type
_entity.pdbx_description
1 polymer ?
#
loop_
_entity_poly.entity_id
_entity_poly.type
_entity_poly.pdbx_seq_one_letter_code
_entity_poly.pdbx_strand_id
1 'polypeptide(L)'
;MATPLRQAFDQVRRAPLVLFVLLYTVVTGGPLLWVATMSLRTTAEIFKDPYGVPSPIHWAKFADAWTKSNYGTYFWNSAIVVV
;
A
#
# COMPACT_ATOMS: atom_id res chain seq x y z
N MET A 1 -9.01 23.74 34.34
CA MET A 1 -7.77 24.16 33.67
C MET A 1 -6.71 23.10 33.96
N ALA A 2 -6.44 22.18 33.03
CA ALA A 2 -5.46 21.11 33.27
C ALA A 2 -4.05 21.72 33.29
N THR A 3 -3.27 21.43 34.33
CA THR A 3 -1.92 21.96 34.49
C THR A 3 -1.02 21.47 33.34
N PRO A 4 -0.28 22.35 32.63
CA PRO A 4 0.51 21.98 31.45
C PRO A 4 1.54 20.86 31.71
N LEU A 5 2.01 20.73 32.95
CA LEU A 5 2.89 19.64 33.39
C LEU A 5 2.25 18.25 33.30
N ARG A 6 0.93 18.12 33.57
CA ARG A 6 0.22 16.83 33.45
C ARG A 6 0.07 16.40 31.99
N GLN A 7 -0.18 17.36 31.10
CA GLN A 7 -0.33 17.11 29.66
C GLN A 7 0.98 16.66 29.02
N ALA A 8 2.11 17.28 29.37
CA ALA A 8 3.43 16.86 28.89
C ALA A 8 3.76 15.43 29.34
N PHE A 9 3.44 15.07 30.59
CA PHE A 9 3.67 13.73 31.12
C PHE A 9 2.81 12.67 30.41
N ASP A 10 1.54 12.98 30.14
CA ASP A 10 0.66 12.09 29.37
C ASP A 10 1.11 11.92 27.90
N GLN A 11 1.70 12.94 27.29
CA GLN A 11 2.28 12.84 25.93
C GLN A 11 3.49 11.92 25.91
N VAL A 12 4.42 12.07 26.86
CA VAL A 12 5.59 11.18 26.98
C VAL A 12 5.16 9.74 27.22
N ARG A 13 4.14 9.52 28.07
CA ARG A 13 3.60 8.16 28.33
C ARG A 13 3.00 7.51 27.09
N ARG A 14 2.42 8.29 26.18
CA ARG A 14 1.81 7.78 24.93
C ARG A 14 2.80 7.59 23.79
N ALA A 15 3.97 8.24 23.85
CA ALA A 15 4.96 8.19 22.78
C ALA A 15 5.36 6.75 22.36
N PRO A 16 5.61 5.79 23.28
CA PRO A 16 5.94 4.42 22.89
C PRO A 16 4.82 3.72 22.12
N LEU A 17 3.56 3.94 22.53
CA LEU A 17 2.40 3.37 21.85
C LEU A 17 2.25 3.96 20.45
N VAL A 18 2.40 5.26 20.31
CA VAL A 18 2.32 5.93 19.00
C VAL A 18 3.45 5.46 18.08
N LEU A 19 4.67 5.35 18.59
CA LEU A 19 5.80 4.83 17.83
C LEU A 19 5.57 3.39 17.39
N PHE A 20 5.04 2.54 18.28
CA PHE A 20 4.68 1.17 17.94
C PHE A 20 3.60 1.12 16.84
N VAL A 21 2.54 1.90 16.96
CA VAL A 21 1.47 1.96 15.95
C VAL A 21 2.03 2.43 14.61
N LEU A 22 2.85 3.48 14.58
CA LEU A 22 3.49 3.97 13.36
C LEU A 22 4.39 2.91 12.72
N LEU A 23 5.23 2.24 13.52
CA LEU A 23 6.09 1.17 13.04
C LEU A 23 5.27 0.03 12.47
N TYR A 24 4.24 -0.41 13.19
CA TYR A 24 3.33 -1.46 12.74
C TYR A 24 2.66 -1.07 11.41
N THR A 25 2.16 0.16 11.28
CA THR A 25 1.58 0.67 10.04
C THR A 25 2.59 0.68 8.89
N VAL A 26 3.83 1.11 9.10
CA VAL A 26 4.85 1.11 8.03
C VAL A 26 5.23 -0.31 7.63
N VAL A 27 5.41 -1.22 8.59
CA VAL A 27 5.80 -2.61 8.32
C VAL A 27 4.68 -3.37 7.61
N THR A 28 3.43 -3.13 7.96
CA THR A 28 2.28 -3.82 7.35
C THR A 28 1.76 -3.14 6.08
N GLY A 29 1.67 -1.82 6.07
CA GLY A 29 1.16 -1.02 4.95
C GLY A 29 2.20 -0.68 3.90
N GLY A 30 3.48 -0.60 4.28
CA GLY A 30 4.60 -0.31 3.38
C GLY A 30 4.64 -1.27 2.18
N PRO A 31 4.59 -2.60 2.37
CA PRO A 31 4.54 -3.55 1.26
C PRO A 31 3.33 -3.38 0.33
N LEU A 32 2.18 -2.94 0.85
CA LEU A 32 0.99 -2.67 0.03
C LEU A 32 1.17 -1.42 -0.84
N LEU A 33 1.69 -0.35 -0.26
CA LEU A 33 2.07 0.86 -1.01
C LEU A 33 3.12 0.52 -2.07
N TRP A 34 4.05 -0.35 -1.73
CA TRP A 34 5.11 -0.81 -2.61
C TRP A 34 4.59 -1.60 -3.82
N VAL A 35 3.70 -2.56 -3.60
CA VAL A 35 3.08 -3.30 -4.71
C VAL A 35 2.18 -2.38 -5.55
N ALA A 36 1.50 -1.41 -4.93
CA ALA A 36 0.69 -0.43 -5.64
C ALA A 36 1.54 0.42 -6.60
N THR A 37 2.71 0.91 -6.18
CA THR A 37 3.62 1.66 -7.08
C THR A 37 4.17 0.77 -8.19
N MET A 38 4.52 -0.48 -7.90
CA MET A 38 4.98 -1.46 -8.90
C MET A 38 3.91 -1.77 -9.95
N SER A 39 2.63 -1.81 -9.57
CA SER A 39 1.53 -2.11 -10.50
C SER A 39 1.48 -1.14 -11.70
N LEU A 40 1.90 0.11 -11.47
CA LEU A 40 1.96 1.21 -12.43
C LEU A 40 3.21 1.18 -13.32
N ARG A 41 4.12 0.22 -13.14
CA ARG A 41 5.41 0.12 -13.86
C ARG A 41 5.46 -1.14 -14.72
N THR A 42 6.27 -1.14 -15.77
CA THR A 42 6.51 -2.35 -16.58
C THR A 42 7.51 -3.28 -15.89
N THR A 43 7.50 -4.55 -16.27
CA THR A 43 8.44 -5.54 -15.73
C THR A 43 9.91 -5.12 -15.92
N ALA A 44 10.26 -4.58 -17.10
CA ALA A 44 11.61 -4.10 -17.38
C ALA A 44 12.01 -2.91 -16.50
N GLU A 45 11.10 -1.97 -16.23
CA GLU A 45 11.35 -0.84 -15.32
C GLU A 45 11.60 -1.31 -13.89
N ILE A 46 10.81 -2.28 -13.40
CA ILE A 46 10.98 -2.87 -12.06
C ILE A 46 12.32 -3.59 -11.93
N PHE A 47 12.73 -4.37 -12.94
CA PHE A 47 14.03 -5.05 -12.91
C PHE A 47 15.21 -4.08 -12.97
N LYS A 48 15.07 -2.97 -13.71
CA LYS A 48 16.12 -1.96 -13.82
C LYS A 48 16.28 -1.16 -12.54
N ASP A 49 15.18 -0.78 -11.90
CA ASP A 49 15.17 -0.03 -10.65
C ASP A 49 14.06 -0.56 -9.74
N PRO A 50 14.36 -1.55 -8.89
CA PRO A 50 13.39 -2.17 -8.01
C PRO A 50 12.69 -1.13 -7.16
N TYR A 51 13.44 -0.26 -6.46
CA TYR A 51 12.94 0.73 -5.50
C TYR A 51 12.48 2.06 -6.11
N GLY A 52 12.50 2.17 -7.44
CA GLY A 52 12.13 3.36 -8.18
C GLY A 52 10.65 3.73 -8.08
N VAL A 53 10.38 5.03 -8.26
CA VAL A 53 9.03 5.57 -8.40
C VAL A 53 8.50 5.38 -9.83
N PRO A 54 7.18 5.26 -10.03
CA PRO A 54 6.60 5.09 -11.36
C PRO A 54 6.77 6.37 -12.19
N SER A 55 7.58 6.28 -13.25
CA SER A 55 7.78 7.36 -14.22
C SER A 55 8.23 6.77 -15.57
N PRO A 56 7.36 6.78 -16.61
CA PRO A 56 5.99 7.28 -16.61
C PRO A 56 5.02 6.37 -15.81
N ILE A 57 3.82 6.88 -15.54
CA ILE A 57 2.76 6.10 -14.90
C ILE A 57 1.96 5.36 -15.98
N HIS A 58 1.88 4.02 -15.90
CA HIS A 58 1.24 3.18 -16.92
C HIS A 58 -0.20 2.76 -16.54
N TRP A 59 -1.14 3.71 -16.47
CA TRP A 59 -2.56 3.43 -16.17
C TRP A 59 -3.24 2.45 -17.13
N ALA A 60 -2.84 2.47 -18.41
CA ALA A 60 -3.39 1.59 -19.45
C ALA A 60 -3.23 0.09 -19.11
N LYS A 61 -2.25 -0.27 -18.26
CA LYS A 61 -2.05 -1.65 -17.82
C LYS A 61 -3.26 -2.24 -17.09
N PHE A 62 -4.05 -1.44 -16.39
CA PHE A 62 -5.26 -1.94 -15.73
C PHE A 62 -6.33 -2.35 -16.75
N ALA A 63 -6.56 -1.51 -17.77
CA ALA A 63 -7.47 -1.83 -18.86
C ALA A 63 -6.98 -3.03 -19.68
N ASP A 64 -5.68 -3.10 -19.93
CA ASP A 64 -5.04 -4.22 -20.62
C ASP A 64 -5.15 -5.52 -19.82
N ALA A 65 -4.91 -5.51 -18.50
CA ALA A 65 -5.08 -6.69 -17.66
C ALA A 65 -6.53 -7.19 -17.72
N TRP A 66 -7.50 -6.28 -17.64
CA TRP A 66 -8.93 -6.63 -17.67
C TRP A 66 -9.36 -7.24 -19.01
N THR A 67 -8.89 -6.67 -20.14
CA THR A 67 -9.37 -7.01 -21.49
C THR A 67 -8.49 -8.02 -22.23
N LYS A 68 -7.19 -8.07 -21.96
CA LYS A 68 -6.21 -8.90 -22.69
C LYS A 68 -5.72 -10.11 -21.89
N SER A 69 -5.99 -10.18 -20.59
CA SER A 69 -5.47 -11.25 -19.71
C SER A 69 -6.55 -12.11 -19.04
N ASN A 70 -7.74 -12.20 -19.64
CA ASN A 70 -8.88 -13.01 -19.14
C ASN A 70 -9.31 -12.71 -17.69
N TYR A 71 -8.93 -11.56 -17.13
CA TYR A 71 -9.25 -11.20 -15.74
C TYR A 71 -10.75 -11.17 -15.47
N GLY A 72 -11.57 -10.76 -16.45
CA GLY A 72 -13.03 -10.80 -16.32
C GLY A 72 -13.56 -12.21 -16.03
N THR A 73 -13.04 -13.23 -16.72
CA THR A 73 -13.40 -14.63 -16.48
C THR A 73 -12.97 -15.08 -15.09
N TYR A 74 -11.74 -14.77 -14.67
CA TYR A 74 -11.24 -15.15 -13.34
C TYR A 74 -12.05 -14.48 -12.23
N PHE A 75 -12.37 -13.20 -12.38
CA PHE A 75 -13.17 -12.45 -11.43
C PHE A 75 -14.56 -13.08 -11.24
N TRP A 76 -15.25 -13.39 -12.33
CA TRP A 76 -16.58 -14.02 -12.26
C TRP A 76 -16.55 -15.45 -11.74
N ASN A 77 -15.54 -16.24 -12.12
CA ASN A 77 -15.36 -17.58 -11.55
C ASN A 77 -15.24 -17.51 -10.03
N SER A 78 -14.40 -16.62 -9.50
CA SER A 78 -14.25 -16.44 -8.05
C SER A 78 -15.52 -15.91 -7.39
N ALA A 79 -16.18 -14.92 -7.99
CA ALA A 79 -17.41 -14.34 -7.44
C ALA A 79 -18.54 -15.38 -7.33
N ILE A 80 -18.69 -16.25 -8.33
CA ILE A 80 -19.70 -17.32 -8.33
C ILE A 80 -19.37 -18.39 -7.28
N VAL A 81 -18.10 -18.75 -7.12
CA VAL A 81 -17.70 -19.81 -6.17
C VAL A 81 -17.83 -19.36 -4.71
N VAL A 82 -17.61 -18.07 -4.43
CA VAL A 82 -17.68 -17.53 -3.06
C VAL A 82 -19.12 -17.34 -2.58
N VAL A 83 -20.07 -17.13 -3.49
CA VAL A 83 -21.50 -16.92 -3.18
C VAL A 83 -22.24 -18.25 -3.12
#